data_AF-A0A955ZM29-F1
#
_entry.id   AF-A0A955ZM29-F1
#
_cell.length_a   1.000
_cell.length_b   1.000
_cell.length_c   1.000
_cell.angle_alpha   90.00
_cell.angle_beta   90.00
_cell.angle_gamma   90.00
#
_symmetry.space_group_name_H-M   'P 1'
#
loop_
_entity.id
_entity.type
_entity.pdbx_description
1 polymer ?
#
loop_
_entity_poly.entity_id
_entity_poly.type
_entity_poly.pdbx_seq_one_letter_code
_entity_poly.pdbx_strand_id
1 'polypeptide(L)'
;MKRVATVACVLGLLGSSLSLSCSSSDDGGASGGSSGSGGSSATGGASGSSGSGGSGGTSATGGTGGGTGGSGGCAGADTNNDPNNCGGCGFVCPTGASCAAGKCKCPTGTDACGTECKDVTSDNANCGACGNPCSGVETCNAGKCECNSGAPVKAFAADVQPIFDASCATAKCHAGATAEANLDLTGGNAYAALVGVATDQCNGNRVRVTASSPADSYLMNKLTGHGMCTGKRMPKDKPALAQTDIDTVAAWICAGANDD
;
A
#
# COMPACT_ATOMS: atom_id res chain seq x y z
N MET A 1 18.85 9.58 -27.24
CA MET A 1 20.24 9.08 -27.35
C MET A 1 20.62 8.47 -26.00
N LYS A 2 20.42 7.16 -25.83
CA LYS A 2 20.76 6.44 -24.59
C LYS A 2 22.28 6.28 -24.53
N ARG A 3 22.94 6.92 -23.56
CA ARG A 3 24.36 6.68 -23.29
C ARG A 3 24.48 5.37 -22.52
N VAL A 4 25.09 4.38 -23.15
CA VAL A 4 25.50 3.12 -22.51
C VAL A 4 26.68 3.46 -21.60
N ALA A 5 26.56 3.20 -20.30
CA ALA A 5 27.67 3.29 -19.36
C ALA A 5 28.54 2.04 -19.54
N THR A 6 29.69 2.20 -20.19
CA THR A 6 30.70 1.14 -20.31
C THR A 6 31.46 1.04 -18.99
N VAL A 7 31.23 -0.03 -18.23
CA VAL A 7 32.04 -0.39 -17.06
C VAL A 7 33.34 -1.01 -17.57
N ALA A 8 34.46 -0.30 -17.43
CA ALA A 8 35.78 -0.82 -17.77
C ALA A 8 36.39 -1.55 -16.56
N CYS A 9 36.37 -2.88 -16.58
CA CYS A 9 37.10 -3.71 -15.62
C CYS A 9 38.49 -4.02 -16.21
N VAL A 10 39.55 -3.46 -15.63
CA VAL A 10 40.94 -3.78 -16.04
C VAL A 10 41.42 -4.97 -15.21
N LEU A 11 41.65 -6.12 -15.85
CA LEU A 11 42.28 -7.29 -15.24
C LEU A 11 43.81 -7.07 -15.14
N GLY A 12 44.30 -6.74 -13.96
CA GLY A 12 45.74 -6.73 -13.66
C GLY A 12 46.19 -8.05 -13.05
N LEU A 13 47.07 -8.79 -13.73
CA LEU A 13 47.72 -9.99 -13.20
C LEU A 13 49.09 -9.62 -12.61
N LEU A 14 49.16 -9.42 -11.28
CA LEU A 14 50.41 -9.43 -10.53
C LEU A 14 50.17 -9.99 -9.12
N GLY A 15 50.77 -11.14 -8.81
CA GLY A 15 51.05 -11.61 -7.44
C GLY A 15 49.85 -12.08 -6.62
N SER A 16 49.96 -13.28 -6.06
CA SER A 16 48.98 -13.96 -5.20
C SER A 16 48.37 -13.09 -4.09
N SER A 17 47.28 -12.39 -4.38
CA SER A 17 46.23 -11.90 -3.45
C SER A 17 45.12 -11.22 -4.28
N LEU A 18 43.94 -11.83 -4.36
CA LEU A 18 42.79 -11.27 -5.07
C LEU A 18 42.16 -10.16 -4.20
N SER A 19 42.46 -8.90 -4.51
CA SER A 19 41.83 -7.72 -3.89
C SER A 19 41.02 -6.98 -4.94
N LEU A 20 39.71 -6.85 -4.73
CA LEU A 20 38.79 -6.11 -5.60
C LEU A 20 38.60 -4.71 -5.02
N SER A 21 39.21 -3.70 -5.62
CA SER A 21 39.04 -2.30 -5.21
C SER A 21 38.24 -1.54 -6.27
N CYS A 22 37.04 -1.06 -5.90
CA CYS A 22 36.27 -0.10 -6.68
C CYS A 22 36.41 1.30 -6.07
N SER A 23 36.94 2.26 -6.84
CA SER A 23 36.94 3.67 -6.47
C SER A 23 35.75 4.34 -7.13
N SER A 24 34.73 4.70 -6.33
CA SER A 24 33.67 5.61 -6.75
C SER A 24 33.96 6.99 -6.18
N SER A 25 34.01 8.00 -7.04
CA SER A 25 34.03 9.41 -6.65
C SER A 25 32.58 9.90 -6.62
N ASP A 26 32.06 10.22 -5.44
CA ASP A 26 30.80 10.97 -5.32
C ASP A 26 30.90 12.00 -4.18
N ASP A 27 30.42 13.19 -4.52
CA ASP A 27 30.52 14.45 -3.78
C ASP A 27 29.71 14.50 -2.48
N GLY A 28 30.29 15.15 -1.47
CA GLY A 28 29.74 15.26 -0.12
C GLY A 28 28.50 16.16 -0.01
N GLY A 29 27.52 15.69 0.76
CA GLY A 29 26.39 16.46 1.24
C GLY A 29 26.70 17.25 2.53
N ALA A 30 26.13 18.45 2.64
CA ALA A 30 26.07 19.22 3.87
C ALA A 30 24.69 19.04 4.55
N SER A 31 24.74 18.78 5.85
CA SER A 31 23.63 18.59 6.78
C SER A 31 23.11 19.92 7.33
N GLY A 32 21.79 20.02 7.50
CA GLY A 32 21.12 21.08 8.25
C GLY A 32 20.04 20.46 9.12
N GLY A 33 20.29 20.35 10.42
CA GLY A 33 19.31 19.93 11.42
C GLY A 33 18.58 21.12 12.02
N SER A 34 17.36 20.90 12.49
CA SER A 34 16.75 21.72 13.55
C SER A 34 15.66 20.92 14.28
N SER A 35 15.84 20.87 15.59
CA SER A 35 14.98 20.27 16.60
C SER A 35 13.71 21.08 16.83
N GLY A 36 12.62 20.42 17.25
CA GLY A 36 11.43 21.09 17.76
C GLY A 36 10.68 20.17 18.72
N SER A 37 10.70 20.51 20.00
CA SER A 37 10.03 19.84 21.12
C SER A 37 8.67 20.50 21.41
N GLY A 38 7.67 19.71 21.85
CA GLY A 38 6.45 20.26 22.47
C GLY A 38 5.38 19.20 22.76
N GLY A 39 5.15 18.92 24.06
CA GLY A 39 4.06 18.05 24.57
C GLY A 39 2.65 18.65 24.35
N SER A 40 1.56 17.93 24.55
CA SER A 40 1.05 17.55 25.88
C SER A 40 -0.13 16.57 25.80
N SER A 41 -0.29 15.81 26.88
CA SER A 41 -1.34 14.82 27.18
C SER A 41 -2.78 15.38 27.28
N ALA A 42 -3.79 14.54 26.97
CA ALA A 42 -5.09 14.51 27.65
C ALA A 42 -5.84 13.19 27.40
N THR A 43 -6.71 12.85 28.34
CA THR A 43 -7.23 11.54 28.78
C THR A 43 -8.68 11.24 28.36
N GLY A 44 -9.07 9.95 28.41
CA GLY A 44 -10.46 9.46 28.57
C GLY A 44 -11.29 9.40 27.28
N GLY A 45 -12.16 8.42 27.01
CA GLY A 45 -12.73 7.29 27.74
C GLY A 45 -13.78 6.65 26.81
N ALA A 46 -14.00 5.35 26.93
CA ALA A 46 -14.78 4.52 26.00
C ALA A 46 -16.30 4.52 26.23
N SER A 47 -17.06 4.28 25.15
CA SER A 47 -18.36 3.57 25.01
C SER A 47 -18.80 3.78 23.54
N GLY A 48 -19.24 2.86 22.70
CA GLY A 48 -19.85 1.53 22.84
C GLY A 48 -21.12 1.50 21.95
N SER A 49 -21.16 0.58 20.97
CA SER A 49 -22.33 0.07 20.20
C SER A 49 -22.50 0.47 18.71
N SER A 50 -22.10 -0.48 17.85
CA SER A 50 -22.85 -1.17 16.77
C SER A 50 -23.86 -0.46 15.85
N GLY A 51 -23.65 -0.59 14.53
CA GLY A 51 -24.67 -0.42 13.49
C GLY A 51 -24.10 -0.38 12.06
N SER A 52 -24.61 -1.24 11.17
CA SER A 52 -24.06 -1.66 9.88
C SER A 52 -24.26 -0.70 8.69
N GLY A 53 -23.35 -0.77 7.70
CA GLY A 53 -23.67 -0.75 6.26
C GLY A 53 -23.78 0.62 5.56
N GLY A 54 -22.74 0.96 4.78
CA GLY A 54 -22.80 2.03 3.78
C GLY A 54 -21.41 2.59 3.49
N SER A 55 -20.83 2.23 2.34
CA SER A 55 -19.55 2.77 1.86
C SER A 55 -19.70 4.25 1.50
N GLY A 56 -19.56 5.11 2.51
CA GLY A 56 -19.44 6.55 2.38
C GLY A 56 -18.01 6.91 1.97
N GLY A 57 -17.91 7.75 0.94
CA GLY A 57 -16.65 8.30 0.46
C GLY A 57 -15.89 9.02 1.57
N THR A 58 -14.56 8.88 1.54
CA THR A 58 -13.66 9.62 2.41
C THR A 58 -13.74 11.10 2.06
N SER A 59 -14.57 11.80 2.83
CA SER A 59 -14.69 13.24 2.86
C SER A 59 -13.36 13.85 3.33
N ALA A 60 -12.87 14.79 2.53
CA ALA A 60 -11.69 15.60 2.79
C ALA A 60 -11.66 16.14 4.23
N THR A 61 -10.56 15.88 4.94
CA THR A 61 -10.25 16.58 6.18
C THR A 61 -9.84 18.01 5.86
N GLY A 62 -10.80 18.92 6.03
CA GLY A 62 -10.64 20.18 6.75
C GLY A 62 -9.37 20.99 6.52
N GLY A 63 -9.35 21.76 5.44
CA GLY A 63 -8.81 23.12 5.50
C GLY A 63 -9.85 24.02 6.15
N THR A 64 -9.62 24.44 7.39
CA THR A 64 -10.39 25.49 8.07
C THR A 64 -10.14 26.84 7.38
N GLY A 65 -10.79 27.06 6.25
CA GLY A 65 -10.99 28.37 5.64
C GLY A 65 -12.41 28.82 5.94
N GLY A 66 -12.61 29.45 7.10
CA GLY A 66 -13.83 30.22 7.37
C GLY A 66 -13.92 31.38 6.39
N GLY A 67 -14.55 31.16 5.25
CA GLY A 67 -15.00 32.22 4.36
C GLY A 67 -16.39 32.69 4.80
N THR A 68 -16.43 33.50 5.85
CA THR A 68 -17.58 34.38 6.12
C THR A 68 -17.94 35.13 4.84
N GLY A 69 -19.23 35.21 4.54
CA GLY A 69 -19.80 35.85 3.35
C GLY A 69 -18.97 37.02 2.81
N GLY A 70 -18.16 36.71 1.80
CA GLY A 70 -17.50 37.70 0.98
C GLY A 70 -18.36 37.92 -0.25
N SER A 71 -19.03 39.06 -0.31
CA SER A 71 -19.78 39.55 -1.47
C SER A 71 -18.90 39.83 -2.70
N GLY A 72 -17.68 39.29 -2.77
CA GLY A 72 -16.85 39.19 -3.96
C GLY A 72 -17.20 37.90 -4.69
N GLY A 73 -18.44 37.84 -5.19
CA GLY A 73 -18.96 36.67 -5.87
C GLY A 73 -18.08 36.28 -7.05
N CYS A 74 -18.03 34.98 -7.34
CA CYS A 74 -17.71 34.47 -8.65
C CYS A 74 -18.67 35.10 -9.67
N ALA A 75 -18.42 36.35 -10.07
CA ALA A 75 -19.34 37.13 -10.87
C ALA A 75 -19.40 36.50 -12.26
N GLY A 76 -20.39 35.61 -12.45
CA GLY A 76 -20.64 34.89 -13.69
C GLY A 76 -20.08 33.46 -13.76
N ALA A 77 -19.39 32.93 -12.74
CA ALA A 77 -18.96 31.53 -12.78
C ALA A 77 -20.07 30.60 -12.29
N ASP A 78 -20.43 29.61 -13.11
CA ASP A 78 -21.42 28.59 -12.73
C ASP A 78 -20.77 27.56 -11.80
N THR A 79 -20.90 27.77 -10.50
CA THR A 79 -20.33 26.84 -9.53
C THR A 79 -21.02 25.48 -9.48
N ASN A 80 -22.13 25.28 -10.20
CA ASN A 80 -22.82 24.00 -10.23
C ASN A 80 -22.36 23.09 -11.37
N ASN A 81 -21.90 23.68 -12.48
CA ASN A 81 -21.59 22.92 -13.70
C ASN A 81 -20.26 23.32 -14.38
N ASP A 82 -19.57 24.37 -13.92
CA ASP A 82 -18.24 24.73 -14.43
C ASP A 82 -17.16 23.87 -13.76
N PRO A 83 -16.44 23.02 -14.53
CA PRO A 83 -15.35 22.22 -14.00
C PRO A 83 -14.19 23.05 -13.43
N ASN A 84 -14.05 24.33 -13.77
CA ASN A 84 -12.99 25.19 -13.24
C ASN A 84 -13.39 25.95 -11.97
N ASN A 85 -14.67 25.92 -11.59
CA ASN A 85 -15.22 26.67 -10.46
C ASN A 85 -16.23 25.82 -9.65
N CYS A 86 -16.02 24.51 -9.58
CA CYS A 86 -17.03 23.57 -9.12
C CYS A 86 -17.22 23.61 -7.59
N GLY A 87 -18.41 24.00 -7.14
CA GLY A 87 -18.70 24.23 -5.72
C GLY A 87 -18.11 25.53 -5.15
N GLY A 88 -17.28 26.25 -5.93
CA GLY A 88 -16.68 27.52 -5.54
C GLY A 88 -15.62 28.00 -6.55
N CYS A 89 -15.34 29.31 -6.54
CA CYS A 89 -14.32 29.93 -7.41
C CYS A 89 -12.97 29.22 -7.31
N GLY A 90 -12.37 28.89 -8.46
CA GLY A 90 -11.04 28.28 -8.55
C GLY A 90 -10.96 26.84 -8.04
N PHE A 91 -12.08 26.22 -7.67
CA PHE A 91 -12.14 24.80 -7.38
C PHE A 91 -12.21 24.01 -8.69
N VAL A 92 -11.04 23.74 -9.25
CA VAL A 92 -10.89 23.01 -10.51
C VAL A 92 -11.06 21.51 -10.25
N CYS A 93 -11.92 20.87 -11.03
CA CYS A 93 -12.11 19.44 -10.99
C CYS A 93 -10.88 18.68 -11.51
N PRO A 94 -10.64 17.46 -11.00
CA PRO A 94 -9.61 16.58 -11.57
C PRO A 94 -9.75 16.44 -13.08
N THR A 95 -8.64 16.28 -13.79
CA THR A 95 -8.63 15.99 -15.22
C THR A 95 -9.53 14.78 -15.52
N GLY A 96 -10.47 14.97 -16.45
CA GLY A 96 -11.46 13.95 -16.83
C GLY A 96 -12.76 13.95 -16.01
N ALA A 97 -12.83 14.69 -14.90
CA ALA A 97 -14.06 14.89 -14.14
C ALA A 97 -14.92 16.02 -14.74
N SER A 98 -16.24 15.92 -14.54
CA SER A 98 -17.18 17.01 -14.80
C SER A 98 -17.69 17.60 -13.49
N CYS A 99 -18.16 18.85 -13.53
CA CYS A 99 -18.90 19.42 -12.41
C CYS A 99 -20.39 19.12 -12.56
N ALA A 100 -20.99 18.57 -11.50
CA ALA A 100 -22.43 18.35 -11.45
C ALA A 100 -22.94 18.66 -10.04
N ALA A 101 -23.93 19.55 -9.95
CA ALA A 101 -24.50 20.01 -8.68
C ALA A 101 -23.43 20.49 -7.67
N GLY A 102 -22.43 21.20 -8.18
CA GLY A 102 -21.35 21.77 -7.37
C GLY A 102 -20.38 20.74 -6.80
N LYS A 103 -20.31 19.55 -7.40
CA LYS A 103 -19.36 18.49 -7.04
C LYS A 103 -18.67 17.96 -8.28
N CYS A 104 -17.36 17.81 -8.19
CA CYS A 104 -16.60 17.12 -9.22
C CYS A 104 -16.94 15.64 -9.21
N LYS A 105 -17.24 15.09 -10.39
CA LYS A 105 -17.64 13.71 -10.59
C LYS A 105 -16.79 13.10 -11.70
N CYS A 106 -16.08 12.02 -11.36
CA CYS A 106 -15.39 11.21 -12.35
C CYS A 106 -16.38 10.32 -13.12
N PRO A 107 -16.05 9.94 -14.38
CA PRO A 107 -16.80 8.95 -15.15
C PRO A 107 -17.00 7.64 -14.37
N THR A 108 -18.06 6.90 -14.71
CA THR A 108 -18.29 5.59 -14.09
C THR A 108 -17.13 4.64 -14.39
N GLY A 109 -16.69 3.89 -13.38
CA GLY A 109 -15.51 3.03 -13.47
C GLY A 109 -14.18 3.76 -13.23
N THR A 110 -14.22 5.05 -12.90
CA THR A 110 -13.02 5.83 -12.57
C THR A 110 -13.20 6.56 -11.24
N ASP A 111 -12.11 6.74 -10.50
CA ASP A 111 -12.08 7.52 -9.25
C ASP A 111 -11.13 8.71 -9.36
N ALA A 112 -11.41 9.75 -8.57
CA ALA A 112 -10.54 10.93 -8.47
C ALA A 112 -9.27 10.61 -7.68
N CYS A 113 -8.18 10.28 -8.38
CA CYS A 113 -6.89 9.95 -7.79
C CYS A 113 -5.95 11.16 -7.88
N GLY A 114 -6.08 12.05 -6.90
CA GLY A 114 -5.36 13.32 -6.89
C GLY A 114 -5.96 14.28 -7.91
N THR A 115 -5.18 14.66 -8.93
CA THR A 115 -5.59 15.65 -9.94
C THR A 115 -6.20 15.03 -11.18
N GLU A 116 -6.39 13.72 -11.24
CA GLU A 116 -6.94 13.03 -12.42
C GLU A 116 -7.94 11.95 -12.02
N CYS A 117 -8.91 11.69 -12.89
CA CYS A 117 -9.70 10.47 -12.79
C CYS A 117 -8.88 9.29 -13.32
N LYS A 118 -8.70 8.24 -12.51
CA LYS A 118 -8.05 6.99 -12.94
C LYS A 118 -9.08 5.88 -13.05
N ASP A 119 -8.92 5.03 -14.05
CA ASP A 119 -9.72 3.81 -14.20
C ASP A 119 -9.44 2.90 -13.00
N VAL A 120 -10.46 2.61 -12.19
CA VAL A 120 -10.33 1.70 -11.05
C VAL A 120 -10.82 0.30 -11.36
N THR A 121 -11.24 0.05 -12.60
CA THR A 121 -11.76 -1.25 -13.03
C THR A 121 -10.71 -2.10 -13.74
N SER A 122 -9.73 -1.47 -14.39
CA SER A 122 -8.71 -2.15 -15.19
C SER A 122 -7.26 -1.67 -14.95
N ASP A 123 -7.05 -0.56 -14.26
CA ASP A 123 -5.70 -0.09 -13.93
C ASP A 123 -5.11 -0.90 -12.78
N ASN A 124 -4.07 -1.69 -13.07
CA ASN A 124 -3.33 -2.45 -12.09
C ASN A 124 -2.72 -1.60 -10.96
N ALA A 125 -2.53 -0.29 -11.13
CA ALA A 125 -2.02 0.61 -10.09
C ALA A 125 -3.12 1.24 -9.21
N ASN A 126 -4.38 1.16 -9.63
CA ASN A 126 -5.52 1.82 -8.98
C ASN A 126 -6.73 0.87 -8.86
N CYS A 127 -6.50 -0.43 -8.68
CA CYS A 127 -7.55 -1.42 -8.81
C CYS A 127 -8.57 -1.36 -7.66
N GLY A 128 -9.83 -1.08 -8.01
CA GLY A 128 -10.95 -0.89 -7.09
C GLY A 128 -10.94 0.42 -6.31
N ALA A 129 -9.78 1.07 -6.19
CA ALA A 129 -9.60 2.37 -5.54
C ALA A 129 -8.23 2.97 -5.90
N CYS A 130 -8.12 4.29 -5.77
CA CYS A 130 -6.87 5.01 -5.98
C CYS A 130 -5.70 4.46 -5.14
N GLY A 131 -4.57 4.26 -5.79
CA GLY A 131 -3.34 3.79 -5.14
C GLY A 131 -3.48 2.41 -4.51
N ASN A 132 -4.36 1.55 -5.02
CA ASN A 132 -4.47 0.16 -4.63
C ASN A 132 -3.87 -0.75 -5.73
N PRO A 133 -2.55 -0.92 -5.77
CA PRO A 133 -1.91 -1.71 -6.80
C PRO A 133 -2.15 -3.20 -6.57
N CYS A 134 -2.38 -3.94 -7.66
CA CYS A 134 -2.29 -5.40 -7.66
C CYS A 134 -0.83 -5.85 -7.58
N SER A 135 -0.58 -7.04 -7.05
CA SER A 135 0.76 -7.62 -7.10
C SER A 135 1.19 -7.91 -8.54
N GLY A 136 2.47 -8.17 -8.78
CA GLY A 136 3.03 -8.49 -10.09
C GLY A 136 2.50 -9.81 -10.68
N VAL A 137 1.78 -10.60 -9.88
CA VAL A 137 1.15 -11.87 -10.29
C VAL A 137 -0.38 -11.80 -10.39
N GLU A 138 -0.93 -10.58 -10.35
CA GLU A 138 -2.36 -10.31 -10.46
C GLU A 138 -2.64 -9.34 -11.60
N THR A 139 -3.88 -9.32 -12.07
CA THR A 139 -4.40 -8.34 -13.03
C THR A 139 -5.65 -7.70 -12.46
N CYS A 140 -5.82 -6.40 -12.70
CA CYS A 140 -7.05 -5.72 -12.31
C CYS A 140 -8.18 -6.11 -13.27
N ASN A 141 -9.19 -6.77 -12.76
CA ASN A 141 -10.39 -7.12 -13.49
C ASN A 141 -11.63 -6.67 -12.70
N ALA A 142 -12.46 -5.84 -13.34
CA ALA A 142 -13.67 -5.28 -12.74
C ALA A 142 -13.45 -4.67 -11.33
N GLY A 143 -12.28 -4.07 -11.11
CA GLY A 143 -11.89 -3.44 -9.84
C GLY A 143 -11.48 -4.40 -8.73
N LYS A 144 -11.11 -5.63 -9.09
CA LYS A 144 -10.51 -6.61 -8.19
C LYS A 144 -9.19 -7.11 -8.78
N CYS A 145 -8.20 -7.30 -7.91
CA CYS A 145 -6.99 -7.99 -8.28
C CYS A 145 -7.29 -9.48 -8.36
N GLU A 146 -7.12 -10.04 -9.55
CA GLU A 146 -7.35 -11.46 -9.83
C GLU A 146 -6.02 -12.13 -10.20
N CYS A 147 -5.80 -13.33 -9.67
CA CYS A 147 -4.61 -14.12 -9.97
C CYS A 147 -4.48 -14.37 -11.47
N ASN A 148 -3.30 -14.09 -12.02
CA ASN A 148 -3.02 -14.46 -13.39
C ASN A 148 -2.72 -15.97 -13.47
N SER A 149 -3.17 -16.63 -14.54
CA SER A 149 -3.01 -18.08 -14.71
C SER A 149 -1.59 -18.50 -15.13
N GLY A 150 -0.68 -17.54 -15.27
CA GLY A 150 0.68 -17.73 -15.79
C GLY A 150 1.80 -17.46 -14.79
N ALA A 151 1.49 -17.06 -13.56
CA ALA A 151 2.50 -16.85 -12.52
C ALA A 151 3.20 -18.16 -12.16
N PRO A 152 4.52 -18.12 -11.88
CA PRO A 152 5.22 -19.28 -11.35
C PRO A 152 4.64 -19.67 -9.99
N VAL A 153 4.35 -20.96 -9.82
CA VAL A 153 3.94 -21.51 -8.52
C VAL A 153 5.09 -21.37 -7.53
N LYS A 154 4.77 -20.94 -6.31
CA LYS A 154 5.72 -20.75 -5.21
C LYS A 154 5.45 -21.72 -4.07
N ALA A 155 6.52 -22.30 -3.56
CA ALA A 155 6.55 -23.22 -2.42
C ALA A 155 6.42 -22.44 -1.12
N PHE A 156 5.64 -22.93 -0.17
CA PHE A 156 5.59 -22.32 1.15
C PHE A 156 6.94 -22.44 1.85
N ALA A 157 7.45 -23.66 1.98
CA ALA A 157 8.66 -23.90 2.77
C ALA A 157 9.92 -23.31 2.13
N ALA A 158 10.04 -23.39 0.79
CA ALA A 158 11.25 -22.99 0.08
C ALA A 158 11.27 -21.51 -0.35
N ASP A 159 10.11 -20.91 -0.68
CA ASP A 159 10.06 -19.52 -1.18
C ASP A 159 9.49 -18.55 -0.14
N VAL A 160 8.41 -18.90 0.57
CA VAL A 160 7.68 -17.97 1.46
C VAL A 160 8.28 -17.91 2.87
N GLN A 161 8.54 -19.08 3.48
CA GLN A 161 9.05 -19.15 4.85
C GLN A 161 10.36 -18.37 5.04
N PRO A 162 11.35 -18.39 4.12
CA PRO A 162 12.56 -17.58 4.27
C PRO A 162 12.30 -16.07 4.35
N ILE A 163 11.27 -15.57 3.65
CA ILE A 163 10.86 -14.16 3.72
C ILE A 163 10.34 -13.84 5.12
N PHE A 164 9.50 -14.72 5.68
CA PHE A 164 8.96 -14.55 7.02
C PHE A 164 10.05 -14.62 8.08
N ASP A 165 10.97 -15.58 7.98
CA ASP A 165 12.08 -15.72 8.91
C ASP A 165 12.97 -14.47 8.92
N ALA A 166 13.28 -13.93 7.75
CA ALA A 166 14.15 -12.77 7.61
C ALA A 166 13.47 -11.45 8.05
N SER A 167 12.19 -11.28 7.74
CA SER A 167 11.52 -9.96 7.83
C SER A 167 10.51 -9.84 8.96
N CYS A 168 9.98 -10.97 9.47
CA CYS A 168 8.80 -11.00 10.34
C CYS A 168 9.06 -11.77 11.65
N ALA A 169 9.62 -12.97 11.57
CA ALA A 169 9.89 -13.86 12.70
C ALA A 169 11.17 -13.48 13.46
N THR A 170 11.43 -12.17 13.58
CA THR A 170 12.48 -11.65 14.43
C THR A 170 12.02 -11.63 15.88
N ALA A 171 12.95 -11.79 16.82
CA ALA A 171 12.65 -11.74 18.25
C ALA A 171 11.79 -10.51 18.61
N LYS A 172 10.67 -10.75 19.30
CA LYS A 172 9.67 -9.76 19.73
C LYS A 172 8.73 -9.18 18.66
N CYS A 173 8.78 -9.66 17.41
CA CYS A 173 7.76 -9.32 16.41
C CYS A 173 6.81 -10.49 16.22
N HIS A 174 7.15 -11.46 15.36
CA HIS A 174 6.28 -12.62 15.08
C HIS A 174 7.01 -13.95 15.31
N ALA A 175 7.67 -14.09 16.47
CA ALA A 175 8.39 -15.31 16.82
C ALA A 175 8.18 -15.72 18.28
N GLY A 176 7.82 -16.99 18.47
CA GLY A 176 7.68 -17.64 19.77
C GLY A 176 6.39 -17.31 20.53
N ALA A 177 6.31 -17.81 21.76
CA ALA A 177 5.09 -17.77 22.59
C ALA A 177 4.60 -16.37 22.98
N THR A 178 5.43 -15.34 22.86
CA THR A 178 5.08 -13.94 23.14
C THR A 178 5.04 -13.09 21.86
N ALA A 179 4.79 -13.73 20.71
CA ALA A 179 4.68 -13.03 19.44
C ALA A 179 3.52 -12.03 19.45
N GLU A 180 3.75 -10.88 18.81
CA GLU A 180 2.74 -9.83 18.65
C GLU A 180 1.52 -10.37 17.90
N ALA A 181 0.34 -9.89 18.32
CA ALA A 181 -0.95 -10.28 17.77
C ALA A 181 -1.21 -11.81 17.76
N ASN A 182 -0.58 -12.56 18.67
CA ASN A 182 -0.69 -14.02 18.77
C ASN A 182 -0.43 -14.72 17.42
N LEU A 183 0.60 -14.25 16.71
CA LEU A 183 0.97 -14.75 15.38
C LEU A 183 2.45 -15.11 15.38
N ASP A 184 2.74 -16.41 15.43
CA ASP A 184 4.08 -16.96 15.27
C ASP A 184 4.30 -17.34 13.80
N LEU A 185 5.28 -16.68 13.17
CA LEU A 185 5.66 -16.87 11.78
C LEU A 185 6.96 -17.65 11.62
N THR A 186 7.46 -18.27 12.70
CA THR A 186 8.63 -19.16 12.62
C THR A 186 8.33 -20.44 11.83
N GLY A 187 9.38 -21.03 11.26
CA GLY A 187 9.30 -22.30 10.56
C GLY A 187 8.61 -23.39 11.37
N GLY A 188 7.64 -24.07 10.74
CA GLY A 188 6.80 -25.10 11.35
C GLY A 188 5.51 -24.58 12.02
N ASN A 189 5.41 -23.26 12.30
CA ASN A 189 4.22 -22.66 12.92
C ASN A 189 3.44 -21.76 11.94
N ALA A 190 4.15 -21.08 11.03
CA ALA A 190 3.61 -20.02 10.20
C ALA A 190 2.40 -20.44 9.34
N TYR A 191 2.46 -21.60 8.68
CA TYR A 191 1.40 -22.06 7.78
C TYR A 191 0.06 -22.19 8.53
N ALA A 192 0.07 -22.98 9.61
CA ALA A 192 -1.10 -23.23 10.45
C ALA A 192 -1.63 -21.96 11.12
N ALA A 193 -0.78 -20.94 11.31
CA ALA A 193 -1.19 -19.66 11.86
C ALA A 193 -1.79 -18.70 10.81
N LEU A 194 -1.62 -18.96 9.51
CA LEU A 194 -2.00 -18.06 8.43
C LEU A 194 -3.20 -18.56 7.61
N VAL A 195 -3.12 -19.78 7.08
CA VAL A 195 -4.05 -20.24 6.04
C VAL A 195 -5.39 -20.62 6.65
N GLY A 196 -6.47 -19.96 6.21
CA GLY A 196 -7.82 -20.19 6.73
C GLY A 196 -8.07 -19.66 8.16
N VAL A 197 -7.08 -19.02 8.78
CA VAL A 197 -7.19 -18.50 10.16
C VAL A 197 -7.81 -17.10 10.17
N ALA A 198 -8.88 -16.93 10.95
CA ALA A 198 -9.50 -15.62 11.15
C ALA A 198 -8.54 -14.62 11.80
N THR A 199 -8.67 -13.33 11.47
CA THR A 199 -7.88 -12.27 12.08
C THR A 199 -8.70 -11.41 13.05
N ASP A 200 -8.24 -11.33 14.30
CA ASP A 200 -8.84 -10.46 15.32
C ASP A 200 -8.65 -8.96 14.98
N GLN A 201 -7.67 -8.63 14.15
CA GLN A 201 -7.41 -7.25 13.70
C GLN A 201 -8.52 -6.67 12.83
N CYS A 202 -9.44 -7.52 12.36
CA CYS A 202 -10.62 -7.12 11.61
C CYS A 202 -11.91 -7.56 12.32
N ASN A 203 -11.89 -7.67 13.66
CA ASN A 203 -13.01 -8.15 14.47
C ASN A 203 -13.50 -9.55 14.05
N GLY A 204 -12.63 -10.40 13.50
CA GLY A 204 -12.98 -11.73 13.00
C GLY A 204 -13.61 -11.75 11.60
N ASN A 205 -13.84 -10.61 10.95
CA ASN A 205 -14.54 -10.54 9.66
C ASN A 205 -13.66 -10.92 8.45
N ARG A 206 -12.36 -11.17 8.66
CA ARG A 206 -11.42 -11.49 7.58
C ARG A 206 -10.52 -12.64 7.98
N VAL A 207 -9.93 -13.27 6.98
CA VAL A 207 -8.95 -14.35 7.12
C VAL A 207 -7.54 -13.79 6.86
N ARG A 208 -6.54 -14.32 7.56
CA ARG A 208 -5.13 -13.94 7.38
C ARG A 208 -4.66 -14.30 5.97
N VAL A 209 -4.85 -15.54 5.53
CA VAL A 209 -4.65 -15.98 4.15
C VAL A 209 -5.88 -16.76 3.66
N THR A 210 -6.47 -16.27 2.57
CA THR A 210 -7.53 -16.93 1.82
C THR A 210 -6.89 -17.58 0.59
N ALA A 211 -6.91 -18.90 0.51
CA ALA A 211 -6.37 -19.66 -0.62
C ALA A 211 -6.94 -19.15 -1.96
N SER A 212 -6.08 -19.04 -2.97
CA SER A 212 -6.40 -18.56 -4.32
C SER A 212 -6.90 -17.12 -4.43
N SER A 213 -6.94 -16.35 -3.33
CA SER A 213 -7.35 -14.94 -3.35
C SER A 213 -6.41 -14.07 -2.49
N PRO A 214 -5.32 -13.55 -3.08
CA PRO A 214 -4.46 -12.57 -2.41
C PRO A 214 -5.22 -11.29 -2.06
N ALA A 215 -6.12 -10.83 -2.93
CA ALA A 215 -6.96 -9.65 -2.71
C ALA A 215 -7.84 -9.76 -1.44
N ASP A 216 -8.33 -10.96 -1.11
CA ASP A 216 -9.12 -11.19 0.11
C ASP A 216 -8.27 -11.53 1.34
N SER A 217 -6.96 -11.78 1.15
CA SER A 217 -6.03 -12.17 2.21
C SER A 217 -5.54 -10.96 3.00
N TYR A 218 -5.83 -10.91 4.31
CA TYR A 218 -5.42 -9.79 5.15
C TYR A 218 -3.89 -9.65 5.29
N LEU A 219 -3.15 -10.76 5.12
CA LEU A 219 -1.69 -10.74 5.03
C LEU A 219 -1.23 -9.77 3.93
N MET A 220 -1.83 -9.81 2.74
CA MET A 220 -1.45 -8.94 1.63
C MET A 220 -1.72 -7.47 1.95
N ASN A 221 -2.86 -7.17 2.59
CA ASN A 221 -3.15 -5.80 3.05
C ASN A 221 -2.11 -5.30 4.06
N LYS A 222 -1.61 -6.17 4.95
CA LYS A 222 -0.52 -5.82 5.87
C LYS A 222 0.78 -5.59 5.13
N LEU A 223 1.14 -6.41 4.15
CA LEU A 223 2.39 -6.26 3.40
C LEU A 223 2.43 -4.99 2.55
N THR A 224 1.31 -4.65 1.89
CA THR A 224 1.23 -3.51 0.98
C THR A 224 0.81 -2.21 1.68
N GLY A 225 0.03 -2.30 2.74
CA GLY A 225 -0.50 -1.14 3.48
C GLY A 225 -1.82 -0.60 2.94
N HIS A 226 -2.45 -1.30 2.00
CA HIS A 226 -3.73 -0.91 1.41
C HIS A 226 -4.87 -1.75 1.99
N GLY A 227 -6.07 -1.18 2.12
CA GLY A 227 -7.26 -1.92 2.59
C GLY A 227 -7.12 -2.52 4.00
N MET A 228 -6.35 -1.87 4.88
CA MET A 228 -6.13 -2.34 6.25
C MET A 228 -7.31 -2.03 7.17
N CYS A 229 -7.71 -2.99 8.01
CA CYS A 229 -8.70 -2.79 9.07
C CYS A 229 -8.14 -1.92 10.21
N THR A 230 -6.96 -2.28 10.73
CA THR A 230 -6.28 -1.58 11.82
C THR A 230 -4.76 -1.58 11.60
N GLY A 231 -4.05 -0.75 12.34
CA GLY A 231 -2.58 -0.74 12.38
C GLY A 231 -1.92 -0.17 11.12
N LYS A 232 -0.61 -0.43 10.99
CA LYS A 232 0.23 0.02 9.87
C LYS A 232 0.65 -1.17 8.98
N ARG A 233 1.21 -0.83 7.81
CA ARG A 233 1.92 -1.76 6.93
C ARG A 233 3.04 -2.49 7.69
N MET A 234 3.21 -3.77 7.40
CA MET A 234 4.27 -4.65 7.86
C MET A 234 5.35 -4.84 6.77
N PRO A 235 6.63 -4.96 7.12
CA PRO A 235 7.17 -4.87 8.48
C PRO A 235 7.05 -3.46 9.09
N LYS A 236 6.61 -3.37 10.35
CA LYS A 236 6.29 -2.10 11.03
C LYS A 236 7.55 -1.27 11.26
N ASP A 237 7.46 0.02 10.94
CA ASP A 237 8.52 1.02 11.13
C ASP A 237 9.88 0.63 10.48
N LYS A 238 9.85 -0.30 9.51
CA LYS A 238 10.95 -0.72 8.64
C LYS A 238 10.62 -0.36 7.19
N PRO A 239 11.58 -0.42 6.25
CA PRO A 239 11.29 -0.30 4.82
C PRO A 239 10.18 -1.25 4.35
N ALA A 240 9.53 -0.89 3.24
CA ALA A 240 8.63 -1.81 2.57
C ALA A 240 9.37 -3.09 2.18
N LEU A 241 8.66 -4.20 2.25
CA LEU A 241 9.16 -5.45 1.70
C LEU A 241 9.40 -5.26 0.20
N ALA A 242 10.42 -5.91 -0.37
CA ALA A 242 10.68 -5.82 -1.80
C ALA A 242 9.46 -6.33 -2.57
N GLN A 243 9.15 -5.70 -3.71
CA GLN A 243 7.99 -6.10 -4.52
C GLN A 243 8.08 -7.56 -4.96
N THR A 244 9.28 -8.06 -5.24
CA THR A 244 9.54 -9.47 -5.59
C THR A 244 9.14 -10.45 -4.48
N ASP A 245 9.30 -10.06 -3.22
CA ASP A 245 8.93 -10.89 -2.08
C ASP A 245 7.41 -10.84 -1.86
N ILE A 246 6.79 -9.67 -2.03
CA ILE A 246 5.33 -9.52 -2.03
C ILE A 246 4.71 -10.38 -3.14
N ASP A 247 5.29 -10.35 -4.34
CA ASP A 247 4.85 -11.14 -5.49
C ASP A 247 5.06 -12.63 -5.24
N THR A 248 6.11 -13.02 -4.51
CA THR A 248 6.35 -14.41 -4.10
C THR A 248 5.25 -14.92 -3.16
N VAL A 249 4.89 -14.11 -2.14
CA VAL A 249 3.77 -14.44 -1.24
C VAL A 249 2.45 -14.50 -2.00
N ALA A 250 2.19 -13.52 -2.88
CA ALA A 250 0.98 -13.49 -3.70
C ALA A 250 0.89 -14.72 -4.63
N ALA A 251 2.00 -15.12 -5.25
CA ALA A 251 2.05 -16.27 -6.15
C ALA A 251 1.75 -17.59 -5.43
N TRP A 252 2.28 -17.76 -4.21
CA TRP A 252 1.95 -18.89 -3.36
C TRP A 252 0.45 -18.91 -3.02
N ILE A 253 -0.13 -17.76 -2.65
CA ILE A 253 -1.57 -17.66 -2.38
C ILE A 253 -2.38 -17.98 -3.64
N CYS A 254 -2.02 -17.42 -4.79
CA CYS A 254 -2.68 -17.69 -6.07
C CYS A 254 -2.67 -19.17 -6.43
N ALA A 255 -1.59 -19.89 -6.12
CA ALA A 255 -1.46 -21.33 -6.32
C ALA A 255 -2.27 -22.19 -5.33
N GLY A 256 -3.06 -21.56 -4.45
CA GLY A 256 -3.91 -22.24 -3.48
C GLY A 256 -3.36 -22.22 -2.05
N ALA A 257 -2.27 -21.50 -1.79
CA ALA A 257 -1.62 -21.42 -0.48
C ALA A 257 -1.33 -22.81 0.12
N ASN A 258 -0.70 -23.71 -0.65
CA ASN A 258 -0.42 -25.08 -0.22
C ASN A 258 0.76 -25.15 0.77
N ASP A 259 0.75 -26.14 1.68
CA ASP A 259 1.87 -26.50 2.56
C ASP A 259 2.66 -27.64 1.90
N ASP A 260 3.94 -27.41 1.60
CA ASP A 260 4.79 -28.34 0.83
C ASP A 260 6.09 -28.75 1.55
#